data_AF-A0A377IVU5-F1
#
_entry.id   AF-A0A377IVU5-F1
#
_cell.length_a   1.000
_cell.length_b   1.000
_cell.length_c   1.000
_cell.angle_alpha   90.00
_cell.angle_beta   90.00
_cell.angle_gamma   90.00
#
_symmetry.space_group_name_H-M   'P 1'
#
loop_
_entity.id
_entity.type
_entity.pdbx_description
1 polymer ?
#
loop_
_entity_poly.entity_id
_entity_poly.type
_entity_poly.pdbx_seq_one_letter_code
_entity_poly.pdbx_strand_id
1 'polypeptide(L)'
;MDEPTVSLDFGNQIRLLEKIRQLRHRQISRIITTHNPQQAMFLAQDILLLDQQYGAHQGTREMLLTTGQLAKIYRVSEAQLTQYLRSPFDDN
;
A
#
# COMPACT_ATOMS: atom_id res chain seq x y z
N MET A 1 0.13 -4.53 12.82
CA MET A 1 0.65 -3.17 13.04
C MET A 1 -0.32 -2.22 12.40
N ASP A 2 -0.78 -1.24 13.16
CA ASP A 2 -1.72 -0.24 12.68
C ASP A 2 -0.97 1.01 12.23
N GLU A 3 -0.97 1.27 10.92
CA GLU A 3 -0.30 2.40 10.26
C GLU A 3 1.10 2.73 10.80
N PRO A 4 2.07 1.80 10.72
CA PRO A 4 3.34 1.91 11.45
C PRO A 4 4.23 3.08 11.01
N THR A 5 3.93 3.70 9.88
CA THR A 5 4.67 4.82 9.28
C THR A 5 4.05 6.19 9.58
N VAL A 6 2.89 6.24 10.25
CA VAL A 6 2.22 7.50 10.58
C VAL A 6 3.12 8.35 11.48
N SER A 7 3.14 9.66 11.25
CA SER A 7 3.94 10.64 12.01
C SER A 7 5.48 10.52 11.90
N LEU A 8 6.01 9.70 10.99
CA LEU A 8 7.45 9.64 10.71
C LEU A 8 7.84 10.52 9.50
N ASP A 9 9.04 11.11 9.55
CA ASP A 9 9.66 11.70 8.37
C ASP A 9 10.00 10.66 7.31
N PHE A 10 10.21 11.11 6.07
CA PHE A 10 10.42 10.24 4.91
C PHE A 10 11.59 9.25 5.09
N GLY A 11 12.71 9.70 5.68
CA GLY A 11 13.87 8.84 5.90
C GLY A 11 13.59 7.75 6.93
N ASN A 12 12.89 8.10 8.01
CA ASN A 12 12.51 7.17 9.05
C ASN A 12 11.43 6.17 8.58
N GLN A 13 10.52 6.58 7.70
CA GLN A 13 9.60 5.65 7.03
C GLN A 13 10.37 4.58 6.25
N ILE A 14 11.34 4.96 5.41
CA ILE A 14 12.16 3.99 4.64
C ILE A 14 12.88 3.02 5.57
N ARG A 15 13.56 3.53 6.62
CA ARG A 15 14.31 2.70 7.57
C ARG A 15 13.39 1.70 8.30
N LEU A 16 12.19 2.13 8.67
CA LEU A 16 11.21 1.27 9.31
C LEU A 16 10.71 0.17 8.35
N LEU A 17 10.33 0.55 7.12
CA LEU A 17 9.84 -0.38 6.11
C LEU A 17 10.89 -1.46 5.79
N GLU A 18 12.16 -1.10 5.65
CA GLU A 18 13.25 -2.06 5.44
C GLU A 18 13.42 -3.02 6.62
N LYS A 19 13.37 -2.51 7.86
CA LYS A 19 13.43 -3.38 9.04
C LYS A 19 12.26 -4.36 9.07
N ILE A 20 11.03 -3.90 8.80
CA ILE A 20 9.85 -4.76 8.72
C ILE A 20 10.03 -5.81 7.61
N ARG A 21 10.60 -5.44 6.46
CA ARG A 21 10.88 -6.37 5.36
C ARG A 21 11.87 -7.45 5.77
N GLN A 22 12.96 -7.09 6.45
CA GLN A 22 13.99 -8.03 6.93
C GLN A 22 13.46 -9.04 7.95
N LEU A 23 12.47 -8.66 8.76
CA LEU A 23 11.83 -9.56 9.72
C LEU A 23 11.03 -10.71 9.06
N ARG A 24 10.80 -10.66 7.74
CA ARG A 24 10.14 -11.75 6.98
C ARG A 24 10.81 -13.11 7.18
N HIS A 25 12.13 -13.14 7.40
CA HIS A 25 12.89 -14.38 7.53
C HIS A 25 12.72 -15.10 8.87
N ARG A 26 11.98 -14.54 9.83
CA ARG A 26 11.89 -15.09 11.21
C ARG A 26 10.68 -16.01 11.47
N GLN A 27 9.98 -16.49 10.43
CA GLN A 27 8.77 -17.35 10.56
C GLN A 27 7.65 -16.77 11.44
N ILE A 28 7.56 -15.44 11.53
CA ILE A 28 6.51 -14.75 12.28
C ILE A 28 5.41 -14.32 11.29
N SER A 29 4.18 -14.74 11.57
CA SER A 29 3.00 -14.25 10.83
C SER A 29 2.74 -12.78 11.15
N ARG A 30 2.50 -11.97 10.11
CA ARG A 30 2.41 -10.52 10.26
C ARG A 30 1.22 -9.95 9.50
N ILE A 31 0.43 -9.14 10.21
CA ILE A 31 -0.68 -8.36 9.67
C ILE A 31 -0.28 -6.88 9.78
N ILE A 32 -0.39 -6.15 8.68
CA ILE A 32 -0.14 -4.71 8.59
C ILE A 32 -1.37 -4.07 7.97
N THR A 33 -1.93 -3.06 8.64
CA THR A 33 -2.93 -2.16 8.06
C THR A 33 -2.23 -0.88 7.61
N THR A 34 -2.56 -0.42 6.41
CA THR A 34 -2.03 0.82 5.83
C THR A 34 -3.04 1.38 4.83
N HIS A 35 -3.22 2.70 4.82
CA HIS A 35 -3.96 3.41 3.79
C HIS A 35 -3.07 3.75 2.57
N ASN A 36 -1.77 3.41 2.59
CA ASN A 36 -0.85 3.71 1.51
C ASN A 36 -0.57 2.46 0.65
N PRO A 37 -0.97 2.44 -0.63
CA PRO A 37 -0.84 1.26 -1.48
C PRO A 37 0.62 0.96 -1.85
N GLN A 38 1.51 1.96 -1.86
CA GLN A 38 2.95 1.73 -2.11
C GLN A 38 3.60 0.97 -0.95
N GLN A 39 3.19 1.27 0.29
CA GLN A 39 3.67 0.53 1.47
C GLN A 39 3.19 -0.92 1.44
N ALA A 40 1.92 -1.14 1.08
CA ALA A 40 1.36 -2.47 0.89
C ALA A 40 2.14 -3.25 -0.20
N MET A 41 2.43 -2.61 -1.34
CA MET A 41 3.19 -3.20 -2.44
C MET A 41 4.62 -3.61 -2.04
N PHE A 42 5.26 -2.82 -1.18
CA PHE A 42 6.62 -3.07 -0.71
C PHE A 42 6.70 -4.18 0.35
N LEU A 43 5.70 -4.27 1.23
CA LEU A 43 5.76 -5.11 2.44
C LEU A 43 5.02 -6.45 2.32
N ALA A 44 3.90 -6.48 1.58
CA ALA A 44 2.95 -7.58 1.58
C ALA A 44 3.18 -8.57 0.43
N GLN A 45 2.74 -9.80 0.65
CA GLN A 45 2.67 -10.86 -0.37
C GLN A 45 1.19 -11.09 -0.72
N ASP A 46 0.36 -11.23 0.32
CA ASP A 46 -1.09 -11.24 0.24
C ASP A 46 -1.67 -9.92 0.76
N ILE A 47 -2.77 -9.50 0.16
CA ILE A 47 -3.50 -8.27 0.46
C ILE A 47 -4.92 -8.66 0.90
N LEU A 48 -5.41 -7.98 1.92
CA LEU A 48 -6.82 -7.92 2.26
C LEU A 48 -7.27 -6.47 2.07
N LEU A 49 -8.07 -6.23 1.03
CA LEU A 49 -8.72 -4.95 0.79
C LEU A 49 -10.02 -4.89 1.59
N LEU A 50 -10.24 -3.79 2.28
CA LEU A 50 -11.45 -3.52 3.03
C LEU A 50 -12.08 -2.25 2.49
N ASP A 51 -13.29 -2.36 1.94
CA ASP A 51 -14.07 -1.24 1.46
C ASP A 51 -15.50 -1.28 2.02
N GLN A 52 -16.04 -0.12 2.35
CA GLN A 52 -17.38 -0.02 2.96
C GLN A 52 -18.53 -0.36 2.00
N GLN A 53 -18.34 -0.18 0.69
CA GLN A 53 -19.34 -0.45 -0.35
C GLN A 53 -19.18 -1.85 -0.95
N TYR A 54 -17.93 -2.30 -1.15
CA TYR A 54 -17.61 -3.56 -1.84
C TYR A 54 -17.24 -4.71 -0.90
N GLY A 55 -17.08 -4.44 0.40
CA GLY A 55 -16.76 -5.44 1.41
C GLY A 55 -15.27 -5.80 1.47
N ALA A 56 -14.98 -7.04 1.84
CA ALA A 56 -13.61 -7.53 1.99
C ALA A 56 -13.18 -8.39 0.80
N HIS A 57 -12.02 -8.10 0.23
CA HIS A 57 -11.44 -8.88 -0.87
C HIS A 57 -10.01 -9.30 -0.53
N GLN A 58 -9.73 -10.61 -0.62
CA GLN A 58 -8.42 -11.17 -0.34
C GLN A 58 -7.79 -11.76 -1.62
N GLY A 59 -6.48 -11.59 -1.78
CA GLY A 59 -5.75 -12.09 -2.94
C GLY A 59 -4.28 -11.67 -2.91
N THR A 60 -3.53 -12.08 -3.93
CA THR A 60 -2.12 -11.70 -4.04
C THR A 60 -1.98 -10.21 -4.33
N ARG A 61 -0.81 -9.63 -4.01
CA ARG A 61 -0.53 -8.23 -4.33
C ARG A 61 -0.66 -7.93 -5.83
N GLU A 62 -0.29 -8.85 -6.72
CA GLU A 62 -0.36 -8.67 -8.17
C GLU A 62 -1.83 -8.62 -8.65
N MET A 63 -2.70 -9.38 -7.99
CA MET A 63 -4.13 -9.41 -8.31
C MET A 63 -4.84 -8.16 -7.79
N LEU A 64 -4.51 -7.72 -6.57
CA LEU A 64 -5.28 -6.71 -5.86
C LEU A 64 -4.73 -5.28 -5.98
N LEU A 65 -3.42 -5.09 -6.13
CA LEU A 65 -2.80 -3.76 -6.29
C LEU A 65 -2.68 -3.36 -7.77
N THR A 66 -3.77 -3.54 -8.52
CA THR A 66 -3.87 -3.08 -9.91
C THR A 66 -4.47 -1.68 -9.98
N THR A 67 -4.15 -0.89 -11.02
CA THR A 67 -4.66 0.47 -11.20
C THR A 67 -6.18 0.53 -11.09
N GLY A 68 -6.91 -0.40 -11.71
CA GLY A 68 -8.37 -0.44 -11.65
C GLY A 68 -8.94 -0.73 -10.25
N GLN A 69 -8.31 -1.61 -9.48
CA GLN A 69 -8.76 -1.88 -8.10
C GLN A 69 -8.43 -0.72 -7.16
N LEU A 70 -7.24 -0.13 -7.30
CA LEU A 70 -6.86 1.05 -6.53
C LEU A 70 -7.79 2.22 -6.85
N ALA A 71 -8.10 2.46 -8.12
CA ALA A 71 -9.04 3.49 -8.55
C ALA A 71 -10.43 3.31 -7.90
N LYS A 72 -10.93 2.07 -7.85
CA LYS A 72 -12.20 1.75 -7.18
C LYS A 72 -12.18 2.04 -5.68
N ILE A 73 -11.14 1.59 -4.97
CA ILE A 73 -11.03 1.75 -3.51
C ILE A 73 -10.85 3.21 -3.13
N TYR A 74 -10.01 3.94 -3.86
CA TYR A 74 -9.77 5.37 -3.62
C TYR A 74 -10.85 6.27 -4.23
N ARG A 75 -11.88 5.70 -4.88
CA ARG A 75 -13.01 6.42 -5.50
C ARG A 75 -12.57 7.50 -6.49
N VAL A 76 -11.55 7.18 -7.29
CA VAL A 76 -11.02 8.02 -8.36
C VAL A 76 -11.10 7.29 -9.69
N SER A 77 -10.99 8.02 -10.80
CA SER A 77 -10.83 7.37 -12.12
C SER A 77 -9.42 6.80 -12.28
N GLU A 78 -9.29 5.75 -13.10
CA GLU A 78 -7.98 5.20 -13.47
C GLU A 78 -7.08 6.25 -14.15
N ALA A 79 -7.68 7.17 -14.93
CA ALA A 79 -6.96 8.27 -15.56
C ALA A 79 -6.36 9.23 -14.52
N GLN A 80 -7.15 9.66 -13.51
CA GLN A 80 -6.66 10.50 -12.42
C GLN A 80 -5.56 9.81 -11.61
N LEU A 81 -5.75 8.53 -11.28
CA LEU A 81 -4.75 7.75 -10.54
C LEU A 81 -3.44 7.61 -11.34
N THR A 82 -3.55 7.31 -12.64
CA THR A 82 -2.40 7.19 -13.52
C THR A 82 -1.65 8.52 -13.66
N GLN A 83 -2.38 9.64 -13.76
CA GLN A 83 -1.79 10.97 -13.80
C GLN A 83 -1.02 11.29 -12.51
N TYR A 84 -1.61 11.00 -11.35
CA TYR A 84 -0.96 11.20 -10.05
C TYR A 84 0.31 10.36 -9.90
N LEU A 85 0.28 9.09 -10.32
CA LEU A 85 1.45 8.20 -10.26
C LEU A 85 2.53 8.53 -11.30
N ARG A 86 2.17 9.18 -12.40
CA ARG A 86 3.10 9.58 -13.46
C ARG A 86 3.74 10.94 -13.23
N SER A 87 3.16 11.81 -12.40
CA SER A 87 3.72 13.13 -12.14
C SER A 87 4.93 13.00 -11.21
N PRO A 88 6.17 13.24 -11.70
CA PRO A 88 7.35 13.28 -10.87
C PRO A 88 7.63 14.75 -10.58
N PHE A 89 6.94 15.37 -9.61
CA PHE A 89 7.21 16.77 -9.25
C PHE A 89 7.12 17.78 -10.41
N ASP A 90 6.04 17.77 -11.19
CA ASP A 90 5.82 18.81 -12.20
C ASP A 90 5.10 20.01 -11.55
N ASP A 91 5.85 20.77 -10.75
CA ASP A 91 5.53 22.15 -10.36
C ASP A 91 6.83 22.96 -10.39
N ASN A 92 6.98 23.72 -11.49
CA ASN A 92 7.54 25.07 -11.65
C ASN A 92 8.47 25.64 -10.55
#